data_AF-A0A7S1EC17-F1
#
_entry.id   AF-A0A7S1EC17-F1
#
_cell.length_a   1.000
_cell.length_b   1.000
_cell.length_c   1.000
_cell.angle_alpha   90.00
_cell.angle_beta   90.00
_cell.angle_gamma   90.00
#
_symmetry.space_group_name_H-M   'P 1'
#
loop_
_entity.id
_entity.type
_entity.pdbx_description
1 polymer ?
#
loop_
_entity_poly.entity_id
_entity_poly.type
_entity_poly.pdbx_seq_one_letter_code
_entity_poly.pdbx_strand_id
1 'polypeptide(L)'
;AAPVASALANHFREVKDKRRMSEYQVDQYASNAKYATIAGVYEGAYGSIDEFLEGLDAIGLPQPRVFDGMQDDFMHSEDSQDAFTTSNYGGIETTPRTEWEF
;
A
#
# COMPACT_ATOMS: atom_id res chain seq x y z
N ALA A 1 -43.98 37.32 -0.68
CA ALA A 1 -43.16 36.42 0.15
C ALA A 1 -42.21 35.50 -0.65
N ALA A 2 -42.42 35.27 -1.96
CA ALA A 2 -41.60 34.37 -2.79
C ALA A 2 -40.15 34.80 -3.20
N PRO A 3 -39.75 36.09 -3.24
CA PRO A 3 -38.44 36.46 -3.81
C PRO A 3 -37.25 36.19 -2.88
N VAL A 4 -37.45 36.25 -1.56
CA VAL A 4 -36.36 36.02 -0.59
C VAL A 4 -36.02 34.54 -0.49
N ALA A 5 -37.03 33.66 -0.48
CA ALA A 5 -36.83 32.21 -0.43
C ALA A 5 -36.12 31.68 -1.69
N SER A 6 -36.45 32.22 -2.87
CA SER A 6 -35.80 31.86 -4.13
C SER A 6 -34.37 32.39 -4.22
N ALA A 7 -34.11 33.62 -3.76
CA ALA A 7 -32.75 34.17 -3.68
C ALA A 7 -31.85 33.35 -2.73
N LEU A 8 -32.38 32.96 -1.57
CA LEU A 8 -31.66 32.14 -0.61
C LEU A 8 -31.36 30.74 -1.17
N ALA A 9 -32.32 30.10 -1.84
CA ALA A 9 -32.13 28.80 -2.47
C ALA A 9 -31.09 28.84 -3.61
N ASN A 10 -31.04 29.93 -4.39
CA ASN A 10 -30.02 30.13 -5.41
C ASN A 10 -28.63 30.30 -4.79
N HIS A 11 -28.53 31.07 -3.71
CA HIS A 11 -27.26 31.27 -3.00
C HIS A 11 -26.73 29.96 -2.39
N PHE A 12 -27.61 29.13 -1.80
CA PHE A 12 -27.21 27.82 -1.29
C PHE A 12 -26.72 26.87 -2.38
N ARG A 13 -27.35 26.89 -3.57
CA ARG A 13 -26.87 26.11 -4.72
C ARG A 13 -25.48 26.57 -5.15
N GLU A 14 -25.27 27.88 -5.27
CA GLU A 14 -23.98 28.44 -5.65
C GLU A 14 -22.87 28.10 -4.64
N VAL A 15 -23.15 28.19 -3.34
CA VAL A 15 -22.19 27.81 -2.29
C VAL A 15 -21.88 26.32 -2.33
N LYS A 16 -22.88 25.47 -2.57
CA LYS A 16 -22.69 24.01 -2.70
C LYS A 16 -21.84 23.66 -3.92
N ASP A 17 -22.08 24.31 -5.05
CA ASP A 17 -21.31 24.11 -6.28
C ASP A 17 -19.87 24.60 -6.11
N LYS A 18 -19.66 25.76 -5.47
CA LYS A 18 -18.31 26.26 -5.14
C LYS A 18 -17.55 25.30 -4.23
N ARG A 19 -18.21 24.74 -3.19
CA ARG A 19 -17.60 23.74 -2.31
C ARG A 19 -17.25 22.45 -3.05
N ARG A 20 -18.16 21.93 -3.88
CA ARG A 20 -17.90 20.71 -4.66
C ARG A 20 -16.76 20.90 -5.66
N MET A 21 -16.65 22.07 -6.28
CA MET A 21 -15.53 22.41 -7.17
C MET A 21 -14.21 22.56 -6.40
N SER A 22 -14.23 23.15 -5.19
CA SER A 22 -13.04 23.23 -4.34
C SER A 22 -12.60 21.86 -3.82
N GLU A 23 -13.55 20.99 -3.46
CA GLU A 23 -13.27 19.61 -3.00
C GLU A 23 -12.70 18.76 -4.14
N TYR A 24 -13.29 18.85 -5.34
CA TYR A 24 -12.78 18.18 -6.53
C TYR A 24 -11.38 18.67 -6.92
N GLN A 25 -11.11 19.97 -6.81
CA GLN A 25 -9.76 20.51 -7.00
C GLN A 25 -8.79 19.96 -5.94
N VAL A 26 -9.13 20.03 -4.65
CA VAL A 26 -8.28 19.52 -3.56
C VAL A 26 -7.95 18.04 -3.75
N ASP A 27 -8.91 17.22 -4.17
CA ASP A 27 -8.70 15.78 -4.42
C ASP A 27 -7.79 15.52 -5.64
N GLN A 28 -7.94 16.32 -6.72
CA GLN A 28 -7.08 16.24 -7.90
C GLN A 28 -5.64 16.76 -7.63
N TYR A 29 -5.48 17.77 -6.76
CA TYR A 29 -4.18 18.31 -6.34
C TYR A 29 -3.49 17.44 -5.27
N ALA A 30 -4.25 16.72 -4.44
CA ALA A 30 -3.72 15.89 -3.35
C ALA A 30 -3.36 14.46 -3.77
N SER A 31 -3.96 13.92 -4.85
CA SER A 31 -3.89 12.47 -5.13
C SER A 31 -2.49 11.92 -5.44
N ASN A 32 -1.52 12.73 -5.87
CA ASN A 32 -0.15 12.26 -6.17
C ASN A 32 0.96 13.15 -5.60
N ALA A 33 0.64 14.19 -4.83
CA ALA A 33 1.64 15.15 -4.35
C ALA A 33 2.73 14.51 -3.47
N LYS A 34 2.39 13.46 -2.71
CA LYS A 34 3.35 12.70 -1.89
C LYS A 34 4.38 11.90 -2.71
N TYR A 35 4.12 11.71 -4.01
CA TYR A 35 5.01 10.99 -4.94
C TYR A 35 5.62 11.92 -5.99
N ALA A 36 5.39 13.23 -5.90
CA ALA A 36 5.95 14.20 -6.85
C ALA A 36 7.36 14.60 -6.42
N THR A 37 8.32 14.55 -7.35
CA THR A 37 9.72 14.97 -7.12
C THR A 37 9.89 16.49 -7.12
N ILE A 38 8.98 17.25 -7.75
CA ILE A 38 9.01 18.71 -7.85
C ILE A 38 7.61 19.27 -7.60
N ALA A 39 7.50 20.31 -6.78
CA ALA A 39 6.22 20.99 -6.54
C ALA A 39 5.61 21.50 -7.86
N GLY A 40 4.45 20.97 -8.23
CA GLY A 40 3.73 21.34 -9.45
C GLY A 40 3.94 20.42 -10.66
N VAL A 41 4.77 19.37 -10.53
CA VAL A 41 4.92 18.31 -11.55
C VAL A 41 4.12 17.09 -11.11
N TYR A 42 3.20 16.63 -11.96
CA TYR A 42 2.29 15.50 -11.68
C TYR A 42 2.82 14.15 -12.16
N GLU A 43 4.08 14.10 -12.59
CA GLU A 43 4.74 12.86 -12.94
C GLU A 43 5.10 12.14 -11.62
N GLY A 44 4.57 10.94 -11.44
CA GLY A 44 4.90 10.12 -10.29
C GLY A 44 6.38 9.79 -10.29
N ALA A 45 7.01 9.81 -9.11
CA ALA A 45 8.33 9.22 -8.94
C ALA A 45 8.21 7.70 -9.13
N TYR A 46 8.72 7.20 -10.25
CA TYR A 46 8.90 5.77 -10.49
C TYR A 46 10.36 5.42 -10.20
N GLY A 47 10.58 4.28 -9.57
CA GLY A 47 11.92 3.70 -9.52
C GLY A 47 12.38 3.32 -10.92
N SER A 48 13.69 3.40 -11.14
CA SER A 48 14.37 2.86 -12.30
C SER A 48 14.20 1.34 -12.40
N ILE A 49 14.43 0.81 -13.59
CA ILE A 49 14.43 -0.65 -13.79
C ILE A 49 15.55 -1.31 -12.97
N ASP A 50 16.66 -0.62 -12.76
CA ASP A 50 17.77 -1.13 -11.95
C ASP A 50 17.32 -1.26 -10.48
N GLU A 51 16.65 -0.26 -9.91
CA GLU A 51 16.06 -0.33 -8.56
C GLU A 51 15.00 -1.46 -8.44
N PHE A 52 14.28 -1.77 -9.52
CA PHE A 52 13.36 -2.91 -9.53
C PHE A 52 14.09 -4.26 -9.51
N LEU A 53 15.24 -4.35 -10.18
CA LEU A 53 16.01 -5.58 -10.32
C LEU A 53 16.98 -5.82 -9.17
N GLU A 54 17.35 -4.80 -8.39
CA GLU A 54 18.21 -4.92 -7.20
C GLU A 54 17.75 -6.00 -6.22
N GLY A 55 16.42 -6.20 -6.10
CA GLY A 55 15.86 -7.26 -5.26
C GLY A 55 16.17 -8.67 -5.77
N LEU A 56 16.23 -8.87 -7.08
CA LEU A 56 16.39 -10.20 -7.70
C LEU A 56 17.74 -10.83 -7.38
N ASP A 57 18.78 -10.03 -7.24
CA ASP A 57 20.12 -10.53 -6.87
C ASP A 57 20.19 -10.99 -5.41
N ALA A 58 19.30 -10.47 -4.54
CA ALA A 58 19.26 -10.80 -3.12
C ALA A 58 18.26 -11.93 -2.79
N ILE A 59 17.06 -11.90 -3.37
CA ILE A 59 15.96 -12.82 -3.03
C ILE A 59 15.64 -13.82 -4.15
N GLY A 60 16.28 -13.70 -5.31
CA GLY A 60 16.04 -14.56 -6.46
C GLY A 60 14.76 -14.21 -7.23
N LEU A 61 14.47 -15.04 -8.24
CA LEU A 61 13.26 -14.93 -9.02
C LEU A 61 12.05 -15.47 -8.22
N PRO A 62 10.87 -14.88 -8.38
CA PRO A 62 9.66 -15.37 -7.71
C PRO A 62 9.33 -16.79 -8.14
N GLN A 63 8.99 -17.66 -7.18
CA GLN A 63 8.61 -19.04 -7.47
C GLN A 63 7.19 -19.08 -8.07
N PRO A 64 7.00 -19.56 -9.32
CA PRO A 64 5.68 -19.55 -9.97
C PRO A 64 4.66 -20.44 -9.27
N ARG A 65 5.13 -21.44 -8.50
CA ARG A 65 4.31 -22.25 -7.61
C ARG A 65 4.55 -21.81 -6.17
N VAL A 66 3.86 -20.72 -5.79
CA VAL A 66 4.07 -20.05 -4.49
C VAL A 66 3.99 -21.01 -3.31
N PHE A 67 2.98 -21.89 -3.29
CA PHE A 67 2.81 -22.84 -2.19
C PHE A 67 3.99 -23.82 -2.06
N ASP A 68 4.45 -24.37 -3.19
CA ASP A 68 5.60 -25.29 -3.21
C ASP A 68 6.89 -24.55 -2.77
N GLY A 69 7.08 -23.31 -3.22
CA GLY A 69 8.22 -22.48 -2.80
C GLY A 69 8.20 -22.18 -1.30
N MET A 70 7.06 -21.77 -0.76
CA MET A 70 6.90 -21.56 0.68
C MET A 70 7.15 -22.84 1.48
N GLN A 71 6.65 -23.98 1.00
CA GLN A 71 6.91 -25.26 1.64
C GLN A 71 8.41 -25.59 1.62
N ASP A 72 9.09 -25.42 0.49
CA ASP A 72 10.53 -25.66 0.38
C ASP A 72 11.32 -24.72 1.31
N ASP A 73 10.94 -23.45 1.40
CA ASP A 73 11.60 -22.48 2.28
C ASP A 73 11.49 -22.90 3.76
N PHE A 74 10.29 -23.29 4.20
CA PHE A 74 10.07 -23.68 5.60
C PHE A 74 10.63 -25.07 5.93
N MET A 75 10.65 -26.00 4.96
CA MET A 75 10.97 -27.41 5.19
C MET A 75 12.37 -27.81 4.74
N HIS A 76 13.06 -27.03 3.91
CA HIS A 76 14.30 -27.45 3.26
C HIS A 76 15.42 -26.40 3.25
N SER A 77 15.16 -25.15 3.67
CA SER A 77 16.21 -24.14 3.86
C SER A 77 17.20 -24.51 4.97
N GLU A 78 18.38 -23.88 4.94
CA GLU A 78 19.45 -24.09 5.92
C GLU A 78 18.99 -23.79 7.35
N ASP A 79 18.16 -22.75 7.51
CA ASP A 79 17.57 -22.28 8.76
C ASP A 79 16.24 -22.98 9.11
N SER A 80 15.78 -23.97 8.33
CA SER A 80 14.49 -24.66 8.57
C SER A 80 14.42 -25.36 9.93
N GLN A 81 15.57 -25.62 10.56
CA GLN A 81 15.71 -26.25 11.88
C GLN A 81 16.13 -25.27 12.97
N ASP A 82 16.31 -23.99 12.64
CA ASP A 82 16.77 -23.00 13.61
C ASP A 82 15.64 -22.73 14.61
N ALA A 83 15.95 -22.99 15.88
CA ALA A 83 14.99 -22.81 16.95
C ALA A 83 14.76 -21.32 17.21
N PHE A 84 13.51 -20.92 17.34
CA PHE A 84 13.13 -19.59 17.78
C PHE A 84 11.99 -19.65 18.79
N THR A 85 11.91 -18.62 19.63
CA THR A 85 10.82 -18.47 20.60
C THR A 85 9.71 -17.62 20.02
N THR A 86 8.52 -18.18 19.91
CA THR A 86 7.33 -17.46 19.43
C THR A 86 6.95 -16.32 20.38
N SER A 87 6.66 -15.14 19.83
CA SER A 87 6.28 -13.97 20.63
C SER A 87 4.81 -13.97 21.05
N ASN A 88 3.97 -14.73 20.35
CA ASN A 88 2.51 -14.68 20.41
C ASN A 88 1.85 -15.94 21.00
N TYR A 89 2.58 -17.04 21.22
CA TYR A 89 2.04 -18.29 21.79
C TYR A 89 2.56 -18.61 23.19
N GLY A 90 2.85 -17.59 23.99
CA GLY A 90 3.33 -17.80 25.36
C GLY A 90 4.79 -18.23 25.46
N GLY A 91 5.61 -17.93 24.43
CA GLY A 91 7.04 -18.20 24.45
C GLY A 91 7.41 -19.64 24.17
N ILE A 92 6.64 -20.33 23.32
CA ILE A 92 6.97 -21.70 22.89
C ILE A 92 8.16 -21.63 21.95
N GLU A 93 9.14 -22.49 22.17
CA GLU A 93 10.26 -22.73 21.26
C GLU A 93 9.81 -23.67 20.14
N THR A 94 10.08 -23.25 18.90
CA THR A 94 9.63 -23.91 17.67
C THR A 94 10.72 -23.77 16.60
N THR A 95 10.52 -24.36 15.42
CA THR A 95 11.36 -24.16 14.23
C THR A 95 10.49 -23.80 13.03
N PRO A 96 11.03 -23.17 11.97
CA PRO A 96 10.27 -22.92 10.75
C PRO A 96 9.60 -24.18 10.20
N ARG A 97 10.31 -25.32 10.16
CA ARG A 97 9.73 -26.61 9.77
C ARG A 97 8.49 -26.97 10.60
N THR A 98 8.58 -26.77 11.91
CA THR A 98 7.50 -27.12 12.85
C THR A 98 6.29 -26.23 12.61
N GLU A 99 6.49 -24.92 12.45
CA GLU A 99 5.42 -23.95 12.18
C GLU A 99 4.70 -24.17 10.85
N TRP A 100 5.33 -24.79 9.83
CA TRP A 100 4.64 -25.13 8.59
C TRP A 100 3.51 -26.15 8.78
N GLU A 101 3.59 -27.00 9.81
CA GLU A 101 2.62 -28.05 10.10
C GLU A 101 1.41 -27.56 10.93
N PHE A 102 1.43 -26.32 11.45
CA PHE A 102 0.41 -25.75 12.35
C PHE A 102 -0.45 -24.67 11.69
#